data_AF-F3CGI3-F1
#
_entry.id   AF-F3CGI3-F1
#
_cell.length_a   1.000
_cell.length_b   1.000
_cell.length_c   1.000
_cell.angle_alpha   90.00
_cell.angle_beta   90.00
_cell.angle_gamma   90.00
#
_symmetry.space_group_name_H-M   'P 1'
#
loop_
_entity.id
_entity.type
_entity.pdbx_description
1 polymer ?
#
loop_
_entity_poly.entity_id
_entity_poly.type
_entity_poly.pdbx_seq_one_letter_code
_entity_poly.pdbx_strand_id
1 'polypeptide(L)' 'RRPVTIIQEIHAWSKGLSAWQQDAVARLYQNRTLSISDLDDLYALAKAEAGIPDTDGRKPKKLEDAQIATSADL' A
#
# COMPACT_ATOMS: atom_id res chain seq x y z
N ARG A 1 6.07 16.59 23.72
CA ARG A 1 5.93 15.49 22.73
C ARG A 1 5.15 16.04 21.55
N ARG A 2 5.58 15.82 20.30
CA ARG A 2 4.71 16.10 19.14
C ARG A 2 3.56 15.08 19.17
N PRO A 3 2.30 15.50 18.98
CA PRO A 3 1.19 14.56 18.87
C PRO A 3 1.38 13.67 17.63
N VAL A 4 1.04 12.39 17.75
CA VAL A 4 0.99 11.46 16.61
C VAL A 4 -0.18 11.90 15.73
N THR A 5 0.04 11.96 14.41
CA THR A 5 -1.02 12.30 13.46
C THR A 5 -1.79 11.05 13.04
N ILE A 6 -3.05 11.20 12.63
CA ILE A 6 -3.85 10.08 12.11
C ILE A 6 -3.16 9.35 10.95
N ILE A 7 -2.41 10.07 10.11
CA ILE A 7 -1.64 9.48 9.01
C ILE A 7 -0.50 8.59 9.55
N GLN A 8 0.15 8.97 10.65
CA GLN A 8 1.16 8.15 11.30
C GLN A 8 0.56 6.89 11.94
N GLU A 9 -0.65 6.98 12.50
CA GLU A 9 -1.37 5.82 13.03
C GLU A 9 -1.78 4.85 11.92
N ILE A 10 -2.32 5.36 10.80
CA ILE A 10 -2.66 4.56 9.63
C ILE A 10 -1.41 3.87 9.08
N HIS A 11 -0.26 4.56 9.01
CA HIS A 11 0.99 3.94 8.55
C HIS A 11 1.50 2.86 9.49
N ALA A 12 1.42 3.08 10.80
CA ALA A 12 1.82 2.07 11.78
C ALA A 12 0.92 0.82 11.69
N TRP A 13 -0.39 1.01 11.54
CA TRP A 13 -1.35 -0.07 11.32
C TRP A 13 -1.08 -0.81 10.01
N SER A 14 -0.80 -0.10 8.92
CA SER A 14 -0.65 -0.71 7.60
C SER A 14 0.57 -1.63 7.49
N LYS A 15 1.62 -1.42 8.27
CA LYS A 15 2.78 -2.34 8.36
C LYS A 15 2.42 -3.75 8.84
N GLY A 16 1.27 -3.93 9.51
CA GLY A 16 0.77 -5.23 9.96
C GLY A 16 -0.07 -5.98 8.92
N LEU A 17 -0.34 -5.38 7.77
CA LEU A 17 -1.19 -5.95 6.72
C LEU A 17 -0.41 -6.91 5.82
N SER A 18 -1.14 -7.68 5.00
CA SER A 18 -0.53 -8.54 3.97
C SER A 18 0.25 -7.72 2.94
N ALA A 19 1.15 -8.36 2.20
CA ALA A 19 2.02 -7.64 1.28
C ALA A 19 1.23 -6.89 0.19
N TRP A 20 0.16 -7.50 -0.36
CA TRP A 20 -0.69 -6.84 -1.35
C TRP A 20 -1.50 -5.66 -0.77
N GLN A 21 -1.88 -5.72 0.51
CA GLN A 21 -2.59 -4.62 1.17
C GLN A 21 -1.66 -3.44 1.42
N GLN A 22 -0.40 -3.70 1.77
CA GLN A 22 0.62 -2.66 1.88
C GLN A 22 0.85 -1.95 0.53
N ASP A 23 0.87 -2.70 -0.58
CA ASP A 23 0.94 -2.12 -1.94
C ASP A 23 -0.24 -1.18 -2.22
N ALA A 24 -1.47 -1.58 -1.84
CA ALA A 24 -2.66 -0.74 -2.00
C ALA A 24 -2.52 0.60 -1.24
N VAL A 25 -2.06 0.55 0.02
CA VAL A 25 -1.83 1.76 0.82
C VAL A 25 -0.73 2.63 0.20
N ALA A 26 0.34 2.02 -0.33
CA ALA A 26 1.42 2.76 -1.00
C ALA A 26 0.90 3.52 -2.24
N ARG A 27 0.04 2.88 -3.06
CA ARG A 27 -0.61 3.52 -4.22
C ARG A 27 -1.53 4.67 -3.77
N LEU A 28 -2.31 4.47 -2.70
CA LEU A 28 -3.18 5.52 -2.13
C LEU A 28 -2.39 6.71 -1.56
N TYR A 29 -1.23 6.47 -0.96
CA TYR A 29 -0.37 7.57 -0.52
C TYR A 29 0.14 8.42 -1.67
N GLN A 30 0.45 7.78 -2.81
CA GLN A 30 0.97 8.46 -3.98
C GLN A 30 -0.13 9.21 -4.76
N ASN A 31 -1.28 8.55 -4.99
CA ASN A 31 -2.27 9.03 -5.97
C ASN A 31 -3.60 9.45 -5.34
N ARG A 32 -3.80 9.23 -4.03
CA ARG A 32 -5.04 9.45 -3.25
C ARG A 32 -6.28 8.67 -3.74
N THR A 33 -6.18 7.99 -4.87
CA THR A 33 -7.19 7.15 -5.49
C THR A 33 -6.54 5.90 -6.08
N LEU A 34 -7.34 4.87 -6.35
CA LEU A 34 -6.91 3.67 -7.08
C LEU A 34 -7.62 3.68 -8.43
N SER A 35 -6.86 3.54 -9.51
CA SER A 35 -7.41 3.32 -10.85
C SER A 35 -7.94 1.90 -11.01
N ILE A 36 -8.68 1.64 -12.08
CA ILE A 36 -9.14 0.29 -12.42
C ILE A 36 -7.93 -0.65 -12.61
N SER A 37 -6.87 -0.18 -13.27
CA SER A 37 -5.64 -0.96 -13.43
C SER A 37 -4.96 -1.27 -12.09
N ASP A 38 -5.02 -0.33 -11.12
CA ASP A 38 -4.49 -0.59 -9.78
C ASP A 38 -5.30 -1.70 -9.09
N LEU A 39 -6.62 -1.69 -9.24
CA LEU A 39 -7.48 -2.73 -8.68
C LEU A 39 -7.19 -4.10 -9.31
N ASP A 40 -7.03 -4.17 -10.63
CA ASP A 40 -6.69 -5.42 -11.33
C ASP A 40 -5.34 -5.99 -10.87
N ASP A 41 -4.32 -5.14 -10.74
CA ASP A 41 -3.02 -5.52 -10.19
C ASP A 41 -3.15 -6.03 -8.74
N LEU A 42 -3.89 -5.31 -7.89
CA LEU A 42 -4.08 -5.69 -6.49
C LEU A 42 -4.82 -7.02 -6.35
N TYR A 43 -5.79 -7.31 -7.22
CA TYR A 43 -6.44 -8.61 -7.28
C TYR A 43 -5.47 -9.72 -7.68
N ALA A 44 -4.59 -9.49 -8.67
CA ALA A 44 -3.57 -10.46 -9.05
C ALA A 44 -2.60 -10.75 -7.89
N LEU A 45 -2.17 -9.71 -7.16
CA LEU A 45 -1.31 -9.85 -5.98
C LEU A 45 -2.00 -10.61 -4.84
N ALA A 46 -3.29 -10.32 -4.57
CA ALA A 46 -4.06 -11.02 -3.56
C ALA A 46 -4.24 -12.51 -3.89
N LYS A 47 -4.50 -12.83 -5.16
CA LYS A 47 -4.57 -14.21 -5.68
C LYS A 47 -3.24 -14.93 -5.52
N ALA A 48 -2.13 -14.28 -5.87
CA ALA A 48 -0.78 -14.82 -5.72
C ALA A 48 -0.46 -15.19 -4.27
N GLU A 49 -0.80 -14.31 -3.32
CA GLU A 49 -0.59 -14.58 -1.89
C GLU A 49 -1.50 -15.72 -1.36
N ALA A 50 -2.68 -15.91 -1.96
CA ALA A 50 -3.56 -17.05 -1.70
C ALA A 50 -3.15 -18.35 -2.42
N GLY A 51 -2.04 -18.36 -3.16
CA GLY A 51 -1.51 -19.54 -3.85
C GLY A 51 -1.98 -19.71 -5.30
N ILE A 52 -2.69 -18.73 -5.86
CA ILE A 52 -3.10 -18.73 -7.28
C ILE A 52 -2.03 -17.97 -8.07
N PRO A 53 -1.27 -18.61 -8.99
CA PRO A 53 -0.16 -17.97 -9.68
C PRO A 53 -0.55 -16.70 -10.44
N ASP A 54 0.26 -15.65 -10.31
CA ASP A 54 0.21 -14.49 -11.19
C ASP A 54 1.12 -14.75 -12.41
N THR A 55 0.52 -14.78 -13.60
CA THR A 55 1.24 -15.04 -14.86
C THR A 55 2.25 -13.96 -15.20
N ASP A 56 2.03 -12.73 -14.72
CA ASP A 56 2.88 -11.59 -15.05
C ASP A 56 3.95 -11.35 -13.98
N GLY A 57 3.97 -12.19 -12.93
CA GLY A 57 5.01 -12.19 -11.91
C GLY A 57 5.12 -10.88 -11.11
N ARG A 58 4.02 -10.13 -10.97
CA ARG A 58 3.99 -8.87 -10.23
C ARG A 58 4.46 -9.09 -8.79
N LYS A 59 5.03 -8.04 -8.21
CA LYS A 59 5.47 -8.02 -6.80
C LYS A 59 4.83 -6.85 -6.08
N PRO A 60 4.29 -7.04 -4.86
CA PRO A 60 3.79 -5.93 -4.06
C PRO A 60 4.90 -4.93 -3.73
N LYS A 61 4.59 -3.65 -3.82
CA LYS A 61 5.42 -2.56 -3.32
C LYS A 61 5.30 -2.51 -1.81
N LYS A 62 6.44 -2.48 -1.13
CA LYS A 62 6.49 -2.28 0.31
C LYS A 62 6.18 -0.82 0.66
N LEU A 63 5.60 -0.62 1.83
CA LEU A 63 5.46 0.70 2.42
C LEU A 63 6.81 1.14 2.98
N GLU A 64 7.35 2.23 2.45
CA GLU A 64 8.57 2.84 2.93
C GLU A 64 8.23 3.99 3.89
N ASP A 65 8.97 4.11 4.99
CA ASP A 65 8.76 5.15 6.01
C ASP A 65 8.82 6.59 5.45
N ALA A 66 9.54 6.77 4.34
CA ALA A 66 9.65 8.06 3.65
C ALA A 66 8.32 8.56 3.07
N GLN A 67 7.31 7.70 2.86
CA GLN A 67 6.02 8.11 2.27
C GLN A 67 5.11 8.90 3.22
N ILE A 68 5.37 8.91 4.54
CA ILE A 68 4.66 9.81 5.45
C ILE A 68 5.16 11.25 5.29
N ALA A 69 6.47 11.45 5.05
CA ALA A 69 7.08 12.78 5.01
C ALA A 69 6.52 13.64 3.87
N THR A 70 6.25 13.04 2.71
CA THR A 70 5.66 13.72 1.55
C THR A 70 4.16 14.03 1.71
N SER A 71 3.45 13.37 2.62
CA SER A 71 2.02 13.63 2.85
C SER A 71 1.74 14.81 3.79
N ALA A 72 2.75 15.29 4.54
CA ALA A 72 2.60 16.38 5.49
C ALA A 72 2.85 17.79 4.87
N ASP A 73 3.27 17.85 3.61
CA ASP A 73 3.65 19.07 2.89
C ASP A 73 2.62 19.52 1.82
N LEU A 74 1.38 19.02 1.90
CA LEU A 74 0.24 19.40 1.05
C LEU A 74 -0.97 19.76 1.92
#